data_AF-A0A0T9TWG5-F1
#
_entry.id   AF-A0A0T9TWG5-F1
#
_cell.length_a   1.000
_cell.length_b   1.000
_cell.length_c   1.000
_cell.angle_alpha   90.00
_cell.angle_beta   90.00
_cell.angle_gamma   90.00
#
_symmetry.space_group_name_H-M   'P 1'
#
loop_
_entity.id
_entity.type
_entity.pdbx_description
1 polymer ?
#
loop_
_entity_poly.entity_id
_entity_poly.type
_entity_poly.pdbx_seq_one_letter_code
_entity_poly.pdbx_strand_id
1 'polypeptide(L)' 'MDLSDSKAQEVLNNSIQGGKQQYGISDGKVYEFQPDNAGGWHGYPIPGTEAPPKVLREFLARGDISKAEYNKLIKGK' A
#
# COMPACT_ATOMS: atom_id res chain seq x y z
N MET A 1 5.92 -8.22 7.87
CA MET A 1 4.50 -8.04 7.52
C MET A 1 3.74 -9.35 7.68
N ASP A 2 2.42 -9.34 7.55
CA ASP A 2 1.54 -10.51 7.65
C ASP A 2 1.34 -11.28 6.34
N LEU A 3 2.08 -10.91 5.28
CA LEU A 3 2.07 -11.59 3.99
C LEU A 3 3.26 -12.54 3.85
N SER A 4 3.12 -13.59 3.04
CA SER A 4 4.25 -14.41 2.60
C SER A 4 5.21 -13.59 1.74
N ASP A 5 6.47 -14.01 1.64
CA ASP A 5 7.48 -13.32 0.81
C ASP A 5 7.04 -13.15 -0.64
N SER A 6 6.41 -14.20 -1.21
CA SER A 6 5.86 -14.14 -2.57
C SER A 6 4.77 -13.08 -2.73
N LYS A 7 3.85 -13.00 -1.76
CA LYS A 7 2.76 -12.03 -1.80
C LYS A 7 3.27 -10.62 -1.51
N ALA A 8 4.22 -10.48 -0.59
CA ALA A 8 4.90 -9.22 -0.32
C ALA A 8 5.59 -8.67 -1.59
N GLN A 9 6.29 -9.54 -2.32
CA GLN A 9 6.93 -9.17 -3.59
C GLN A 9 5.91 -8.77 -4.66
N GLU A 10 4.78 -9.49 -4.78
CA GLU A 10 3.69 -9.13 -5.70
C GLU A 10 3.11 -7.74 -5.38
N VAL A 11 2.87 -7.47 -4.09
CA VAL A 11 2.33 -6.19 -3.62
C VAL A 11 3.32 -5.05 -3.84
N LEU A 12 4.62 -5.30 -3.60
CA LEU A 12 5.69 -4.34 -3.89
C LEU A 12 5.81 -4.07 -5.39
N ASN A 13 5.73 -5.09 -6.25
CA ASN A 13 5.82 -4.94 -7.70
C ASN A 13 4.66 -4.11 -8.28
N ASN A 14 3.50 -4.13 -7.65
CA ASN A 14 2.31 -3.40 -8.08
C ASN A 14 2.07 -2.08 -7.31
N SER A 15 3.03 -1.70 -6.47
CA SER A 15 2.93 -0.55 -5.58
C SER A 15 2.96 0.80 -6.31
N ILE A 16 2.62 1.86 -5.58
CA ILE A 16 2.60 3.25 -6.05
C ILE A 16 3.65 4.04 -5.27
N GLN A 17 4.48 4.80 -5.98
CA GLN A 17 5.49 5.64 -5.35
C GLN A 17 4.84 6.83 -4.64
N GLY A 18 5.09 6.97 -3.33
CA GLY A 18 4.60 8.06 -2.50
C GLY A 18 5.74 8.80 -1.78
N GLY A 19 6.63 9.44 -2.55
CA GLY A 19 7.80 10.11 -1.99
C GLY A 19 9.02 9.20 -2.00
N LYS A 20 9.60 8.86 -0.84
CA LYS A 20 10.69 7.88 -0.73
C LYS A 20 10.20 6.45 -0.53
N GLN A 21 8.94 6.31 -0.11
CA GLN A 21 8.29 5.05 0.16
C GLN A 21 7.45 4.60 -1.04
N GLN A 22 7.20 3.30 -1.12
CA GLN A 22 6.22 2.70 -2.01
C GLN A 22 5.03 2.20 -1.18
N TYR A 23 3.84 2.22 -1.78
CA TYR A 23 2.62 1.80 -1.10
C TYR A 23 1.92 0.74 -1.91
N GLY A 24 1.55 -0.37 -1.29
CA GLY A 24 0.82 -1.46 -1.92
C GLY A 24 -0.51 -1.74 -1.21
N ILE A 25 -1.39 -2.48 -1.88
CA ILE A 25 -2.66 -2.93 -1.33
C ILE A 25 -2.81 -4.45 -1.51
N SER A 26 -3.28 -5.15 -0.47
CA SER A 26 -3.68 -6.55 -0.55
C SER A 26 -4.80 -6.79 0.45
N ASP A 27 -5.86 -7.47 0.02
CA ASP A 27 -6.97 -7.90 0.89
C ASP A 27 -7.55 -6.74 1.74
N GLY A 28 -7.63 -5.55 1.13
CA GLY A 28 -8.14 -4.33 1.78
C GLY A 28 -7.19 -3.67 2.78
N LYS A 29 -5.97 -4.19 2.96
CA LYS A 29 -4.92 -3.60 3.80
C LYS A 29 -3.93 -2.81 2.97
N VAL A 30 -3.43 -1.71 3.55
CA VAL A 30 -2.37 -0.91 2.94
C VAL A 30 -1.04 -1.32 3.54
N TYR A 31 -0.01 -1.38 2.69
CA TYR A 31 1.36 -1.68 3.08
C TYR A 31 2.26 -0.53 2.66
N GLU A 32 3.11 -0.07 3.58
CA GLU A 32 4.21 0.84 3.26
C GLU A 32 5.50 0.04 3.12
N PHE A 33 6.23 0.32 2.05
CA PHE A 33 7.56 -0.22 1.78
C PHE A 33 8.58 0.90 1.87
N GLN A 34 9.55 0.73 2.76
CA GLN A 34 10.68 1.64 2.91
C GLN A 34 11.94 1.03 2.31
N PRO A 35 12.78 1.80 1.60
CA PRO A 35 14.03 1.29 1.06
C PRO A 35 15.00 0.95 2.19
N ASP A 36 15.71 -0.17 2.08
CA ASP A 36 16.69 -0.63 3.08
C ASP A 36 18.10 -0.01 2.90
N ASN A 37 18.28 0.85 1.90
CA ASN A 37 19.55 1.44 1.47
C ASN A 37 20.60 0.42 0.93
N ALA A 38 20.21 -0.83 0.72
CA ALA A 38 21.00 -1.90 0.12
C ALA A 38 20.38 -2.44 -1.19
N GLY A 39 19.30 -1.80 -1.67
CA GLY A 39 18.59 -2.15 -2.90
C GLY A 39 17.35 -3.03 -2.67
N GLY A 40 17.04 -3.37 -1.43
CA GLY A 40 15.81 -4.04 -1.02
C GLY A 40 14.79 -3.09 -0.38
N TRP A 41 13.70 -3.69 0.09
CA TRP A 41 12.56 -3.00 0.67
C TRP A 41 12.09 -3.72 1.93
N HIS A 42 11.74 -2.95 2.96
CA HIS A 42 11.08 -3.43 4.16
C HIS A 42 9.61 -3.01 4.14
N GLY A 43 8.72 -3.99 4.09
CA GLY A 43 7.27 -3.79 4.07
C GLY A 43 6.61 -4.01 5.43
N TYR A 44 5.66 -3.14 5.79
CA TYR A 44 4.78 -3.32 6.95
C TYR A 44 3.36 -2.82 6.65
N PRO A 45 2.33 -3.44 7.28
CA PRO A 45 0.97 -2.95 7.17
C PRO A 45 0.83 -1.60 7.87
N ILE A 46 0.07 -0.70 7.28
CA ILE A 46 -0.28 0.60 7.86
C ILE A 46 -1.79 0.83 7.83
N PRO A 47 -2.35 1.63 8.76
CA PRO A 47 -3.69 2.16 8.63
C PRO A 47 -3.83 2.96 7.32
N GLY A 48 -5.00 2.86 6.67
CA GLY A 48 -5.28 3.64 5.46
C GLY A 48 -5.13 5.15 5.68
N THR A 49 -5.40 5.64 6.89
CA THR A 49 -5.25 7.06 7.27
C THR A 49 -3.80 7.55 7.28
N GLU A 50 -2.82 6.66 7.33
CA GLU A 50 -1.39 7.00 7.30
C GLU A 50 -0.83 7.01 5.86
N ALA A 51 -1.53 6.40 4.91
CA ALA A 51 -1.14 6.43 3.51
C ALA A 51 -1.37 7.82 2.90
N PRO A 52 -0.50 8.30 1.99
CA PRO A 52 -0.72 9.56 1.30
C PRO A 52 -2.07 9.57 0.56
N PRO A 53 -2.93 10.60 0.70
CA PRO A 53 -4.23 10.62 0.05
C PRO A 53 -4.19 10.50 -1.48
N LYS A 54 -3.08 10.90 -2.12
CA LYS A 54 -2.88 10.72 -3.56
C LYS A 54 -2.73 9.25 -3.94
N VAL A 55 -2.00 8.46 -3.15
CA VAL A 55 -1.82 7.02 -3.35
C VAL A 55 -3.17 6.29 -3.27
N LEU A 56 -3.98 6.57 -2.26
CA LEU A 56 -5.30 5.94 -2.11
C LEU A 56 -6.25 6.27 -3.27
N ARG A 57 -6.20 7.51 -3.78
CA ARG A 57 -6.98 7.90 -4.96
C ARG A 57 -6.51 7.18 -6.22
N GLU A 58 -5.21 6.92 -6.33
CA GLU A 58 -4.64 6.24 -7.48
C GLU A 58 -4.99 4.74 -7.47
N PHE A 59 -4.99 4.07 -6.31
CA PHE A 59 -5.54 2.71 -6.21
C PHE A 59 -7.01 2.65 -6.63
N LEU A 60 -7.82 3.64 -6.22
CA LEU A 60 -9.21 3.74 -6.66
C LEU A 60 -9.31 3.95 -8.18
N ALA A 61 -8.46 4.81 -8.76
CA ALA A 61 -8.46 5.09 -10.19
C ALA A 61 -8.01 3.89 -11.03
N ARG A 62 -7.07 3.09 -10.52
CA ARG A 62 -6.60 1.83 -11.13
C ARG A 62 -7.61 0.68 -10.99
N GLY A 63 -8.58 0.81 -10.08
CA GLY A 63 -9.54 -0.25 -9.77
C GLY A 63 -8.99 -1.30 -8.81
N ASP A 64 -7.82 -1.06 -8.20
CA ASP A 64 -7.22 -1.96 -7.19
C ASP A 64 -8.06 -1.99 -5.90
N ILE A 65 -8.84 -0.93 -5.65
CA ILE A 65 -9.86 -0.87 -4.60
C ILE A 65 -11.17 -0.27 -5.13
N SER A 66 -12.27 -0.70 -4.52
CA SER A 66 -13.58 -0.10 -4.73
C SER A 66 -13.72 1.24 -4.02
N LYS A 67 -14.72 2.03 -4.43
CA LYS A 67 -15.10 3.28 -3.73
C LYS A 67 -15.48 3.03 -2.26
N ALA A 68 -16.04 1.86 -1.94
CA ALA A 68 -16.40 1.51 -0.57
C ALA A 68 -15.15 1.27 0.30
N GLU A 69 -14.15 0.55 -0.22
CA GLU A 69 -12.87 0.33 0.45
C GLU A 69 -12.08 1.62 0.61
N TYR A 70 -12.00 2.45 -0.44
CA TYR A 70 -11.40 3.79 -0.33
C TYR A 70 -12.01 4.60 0.82
N ASN A 71 -13.35 4.61 0.93
CA ASN A 71 -14.05 5.32 2.00
C ASN A 71 -13.80 4.74 3.40
N LYS A 72 -13.52 3.44 3.52
CA LYS A 72 -13.13 2.80 4.78
C LYS A 72 -11.71 3.20 5.17
N LEU A 73 -10.78 3.10 4.23
CA LEU A 73 -9.35 3.42 4.41
C LEU A 73 -9.13 4.85 4.90
N ILE A 74 -9.77 5.85 4.26
CA ILE A 74 -9.62 7.25 4.66
C ILE A 74 -10.29 7.60 6.00
N LYS A 75 -11.16 6.72 6.51
CA LYS A 75 -11.85 6.90 7.80
C LYS A 75 -11.18 6.13 8.94
N GLY A 76 -10.20 5.26 8.64
CA GLY A 76 -9.57 4.37 9.62
C GLY A 76 -10.56 3.36 10.21
N LYS A 77 -11.54 2.89 9.42
CA LYS A 77 -12.63 2.01 9.86
C LYS A 77 -12.67 0.70 9.10
#